data_AF-A0A1F9ZYU4-F1
#
_entry.id   AF-A0A1F9ZYU4-F1
#
_cell.length_a   1.000
_cell.length_b   1.000
_cell.length_c   1.000
_cell.angle_alpha   90.00
_cell.angle_beta   90.00
_cell.angle_gamma   90.00
#
_symmetry.space_group_name_H-M   'P 1'
#
loop_
_entity.id
_entity.type
_entity.pdbx_description
1 polymer ?
#
loop_
_entity_poly.entity_id
_entity_poly.type
_entity_poly.pdbx_seq_one_letter_code
_entity_poly.pdbx_strand_id
1 'polypeptide(L)' 'MADGDVAEFQRKIIFAFFALLLIAGIVVYWIWGLVHDTWNPFTDRGNIGIYTIYVPLIAFGVIGILLYRKKPVKA' A
#
# COMPACT_ATOMS: atom_id res chain seq x y z
N MET A 1 -13.35 -14.10 -26.51
CA MET A 1 -13.43 -14.71 -25.16
C MET A 1 -12.09 -14.63 -24.43
N ALA A 2 -10.95 -14.87 -25.08
CA ALA A 2 -9.61 -14.77 -24.48
C ALA A 2 -9.26 -13.40 -23.86
N ASP A 3 -9.72 -12.29 -24.45
CA ASP A 3 -9.36 -10.93 -23.95
C ASP A 3 -9.97 -10.60 -22.58
N GLY A 4 -11.11 -11.22 -22.24
CA GLY A 4 -11.78 -11.00 -20.95
C GLY A 4 -11.03 -11.63 -19.78
N ASP A 5 -10.44 -12.81 -20.00
CA ASP A 5 -9.68 -13.54 -18.99
C ASP A 5 -8.34 -12.85 -18.69
N VAL A 6 -7.66 -12.33 -19.73
CA VAL A 6 -6.41 -11.57 -19.60
C VAL A 6 -6.62 -10.29 -18.79
N ALA A 7 -7.67 -9.52 -19.10
CA ALA A 7 -7.99 -8.29 -18.38
C ALA A 7 -8.35 -8.56 -16.90
N GLU A 8 -9.03 -9.67 -16.61
CA GLU A 8 -9.32 -10.08 -15.24
C GLU A 8 -8.06 -10.51 -14.47
N PHE A 9 -7.18 -11.28 -15.10
CA PHE A 9 -5.90 -11.66 -14.51
C PHE A 9 -5.02 -10.44 -14.22
N GLN A 10 -4.89 -9.51 -15.16
CA GLN A 10 -4.17 -8.25 -14.97
C GLN A 10 -4.75 -7.44 -13.80
N ARG A 11 -6.09 -7.33 -13.70
CA ARG A 11 -6.75 -6.64 -12.58
C ARG A 11 -6.36 -7.25 -11.23
N LYS A 12 -6.33 -8.59 -11.13
CA LYS A 12 -5.95 -9.31 -9.90
C LYS A 12 -4.49 -9.07 -9.53
N ILE A 13 -3.58 -9.07 -10.51
CA ILE A 13 -2.17 -8.76 -10.27
C ILE A 13 -2.00 -7.34 -9.74
N ILE A 14 -2.63 -6.36 -10.39
CA ILE A 14 -2.54 -4.95 -9.97
C ILE A 14 -3.11 -4.77 -8.57
N PHE A 15 -4.25 -5.41 -8.28
CA PHE A 15 -4.81 -5.43 -6.93
C PHE A 15 -3.85 -6.03 -5.89
N ALA A 16 -3.24 -7.18 -6.20
CA ALA A 16 -2.30 -7.85 -5.31
C ALA A 16 -1.04 -6.99 -5.06
N PHE A 17 -0.54 -6.30 -6.08
CA PHE A 17 0.58 -5.36 -5.95
C PHE A 17 0.25 -4.23 -4.97
N PHE A 18 -0.90 -3.58 -5.11
CA PHE A 18 -1.31 -2.52 -4.18
C PHE A 18 -1.59 -3.04 -2.77
N ALA A 19 -2.13 -4.26 -2.63
CA ALA A 19 -2.27 -4.90 -1.34
C ALA A 19 -0.90 -5.14 -0.67
N LEU A 20 0.10 -5.57 -1.45
CA LEU A 20 1.46 -5.75 -0.96
C LEU A 20 2.10 -4.42 -0.53
N LEU A 21 1.89 -3.32 -1.28
CA LEU A 21 2.35 -1.99 -0.87
C LEU A 21 1.76 -1.56 0.47
N LEU A 22 0.45 -1.80 0.67
CA LEU A 22 -0.22 -1.48 1.93
C LEU A 22 0.38 -2.28 3.10
N ILE A 23 0.52 -3.60 2.92
CA ILE A 23 1.12 -4.47 3.94
C ILE A 23 2.55 -4.03 4.26
N ALA A 24 3.36 -3.76 3.22
CA ALA A 24 4.73 -3.29 3.38
C ALA A 24 4.79 -1.98 4.18
N GLY A 25 3.93 -1.00 3.87
CA GLY A 25 3.88 0.26 4.61
C GLY A 25 3.53 0.07 6.10
N ILE A 26 2.55 -0.79 6.41
CA ILE A 26 2.17 -1.11 7.79
C ILE A 26 3.33 -1.79 8.53
N VAL A 27 3.96 -2.79 7.90
CA VAL A 27 5.09 -3.53 8.47
C VAL A 27 6.28 -2.61 8.74
N VAL A 28 6.62 -1.73 7.80
CA VAL A 28 7.70 -0.74 7.98
C VAL A 28 7.43 0.16 9.17
N TYR A 29 6.21 0.69 9.30
CA TYR A 29 5.84 1.54 10.44
C TYR A 29 5.92 0.79 11.78
N TRP A 30 5.44 -0.46 11.82
CA TRP A 30 5.49 -1.29 13.02
C TRP A 30 6.91 -1.64 13.44
N ILE A 31 7.73 -2.14 12.51
CA ILE A 31 9.13 -2.48 12.79
C ILE A 31 9.87 -1.22 13.27
N TRP A 32 9.68 -0.09 12.58
CA TRP A 32 10.33 1.15 12.95
C TRP A 32 9.93 1.60 14.36
N GLY A 33 8.64 1.55 14.70
CA GLY A 33 8.14 1.97 16.01
C GLY A 33 8.64 1.09 17.15
N LEU A 34 8.75 -0.22 16.93
CA LEU A 34 9.35 -1.15 17.88
C LEU A 34 10.85 -0.91 18.08
N VAL A 35 11.58 -0.56 17.01
CA VAL A 35 13.04 -0.30 17.08
C VAL A 35 13.36 1.01 17.80
N HIS A 36 12.53 2.04 17.66
CA HIS A 36 12.78 3.36 18.24
C HIS A 36 12.01 3.62 19.55
N ASP A 37 11.25 2.63 20.04
CA ASP A 37 10.41 2.70 21.23
C ASP A 37 9.46 3.93 21.24
N THR A 38 9.01 4.32 20.04
CA THR A 38 8.09 5.44 19.84
C THR A 38 7.23 5.22 18.61
N TRP A 39 5.98 5.63 18.69
CA TRP A 39 5.04 5.59 17.56
C TRP A 39 4.95 6.94 16.84
N ASN A 40 5.56 7.99 17.41
CA ASN A 40 5.54 9.32 16.82
C ASN A 40 6.89 9.64 16.16
N PRO A 41 7.00 9.58 14.82
CA PRO A 41 8.23 9.90 14.10
C PRO A 41 8.61 11.38 14.16
N PHE A 42 7.72 12.25 14.66
CA PHE A 42 7.97 13.68 14.83
C PHE A 42 8.53 14.03 16.21
N THR A 43 8.64 13.07 17.15
CA THR A 43 9.22 13.32 18.47
C THR A 43 10.69 13.72 18.37
N ASP A 44 11.46 13.04 17.52
CA ASP A 44 12.88 13.32 17.32
C ASP A 44 13.15 13.77 15.88
N ARG A 45 13.91 14.86 15.71
CA ARG A 45 14.23 15.41 14.37
C ARG A 45 14.94 14.41 13.46
N GLY A 46 15.64 13.41 14.01
CA GLY A 46 16.34 12.38 13.23
C GLY A 46 15.42 11.33 12.61
N ASN A 47 14.17 11.22 13.10
CA ASN A 47 13.27 10.12 12.78
C ASN A 47 12.22 10.47 11.71
N ILE A 48 12.09 11.75 11.36
CA ILE A 48 11.05 12.23 10.43
C ILE A 48 11.14 11.60 9.03
N GLY A 49 12.33 11.14 8.63
CA GLY A 49 12.57 10.52 7.32
C GLY A 49 11.75 9.27 7.09
N ILE A 50 11.40 8.49 8.12
CA ILE A 50 10.60 7.27 7.95
C ILE A 50 9.20 7.57 7.38
N TYR A 51 8.67 8.77 7.66
CA TYR A 51 7.37 9.22 7.16
C TYR A 51 7.32 9.24 5.63
N THR A 52 8.42 9.57 4.95
CA THR A 52 8.47 9.60 3.49
C THR A 52 8.49 8.20 2.87
N ILE A 53 8.65 7.15 3.68
CA ILE A 53 8.68 5.75 3.25
C ILE A 53 7.30 5.11 3.48
N TYR A 54 6.85 5.03 4.73
CA TYR A 54 5.63 4.27 5.03
C TYR A 54 4.36 4.96 4.53
N VAL A 55 4.33 6.31 4.50
CA VAL A 55 3.11 7.04 4.12
C VAL A 55 2.77 6.85 2.65
N PRO A 56 3.70 7.02 1.69
CA PRO A 56 3.39 6.72 0.28
C PRO A 56 3.00 5.26 0.06
N LEU A 57 3.65 4.31 0.74
CA LEU A 57 3.32 2.88 0.65
C LEU A 57 1.86 2.62 1.07
N ILE A 58 1.45 3.14 2.23
CA ILE A 58 0.08 3.01 2.73
C ILE A 58 -0.89 3.76 1.82
N ALA A 59 -0.59 5.00 1.44
CA ALA A 59 -1.48 5.82 0.60
C ALA A 59 -1.72 5.17 -0.76
N PHE A 60 -0.67 4.79 -1.49
CA PHE A 60 -0.81 4.10 -2.76
C PHE A 60 -1.44 2.73 -2.61
N GLY A 61 -1.11 1.98 -1.55
CA GLY A 61 -1.73 0.69 -1.28
C GLY A 61 -3.25 0.80 -1.07
N VAL A 62 -3.70 1.74 -0.23
CA VAL A 62 -5.13 1.99 0.00
C VAL A 62 -5.82 2.45 -1.29
N ILE A 63 -5.28 3.48 -1.96
CA ILE A 63 -5.87 4.04 -3.18
C ILE A 63 -5.98 2.96 -4.27
N GLY A 64 -4.90 2.21 -4.50
CA GLY A 64 -4.89 1.17 -5.52
C GLY A 64 -5.82 0.01 -5.20
N ILE A 65 -5.90 -0.43 -3.93
CA ILE A 65 -6.91 -1.42 -3.52
C ILE A 65 -8.33 -0.90 -3.82
N LEU A 66 -8.64 0.35 -3.47
CA LEU A 66 -9.97 0.93 -3.71
C LEU A 66 -10.30 1.01 -5.21
N LEU A 67 -9.34 1.40 -6.04
CA LEU A 67 -9.51 1.48 -7.49
C LEU A 67 -9.74 0.11 -8.14
N TYR A 68 -9.05 -0.93 -7.68
CA TYR A 68 -9.08 -2.26 -8.31
C TYR A 68 -9.98 -3.29 -7.58
N ARG A 69 -10.64 -2.90 -6.47
CA ARG A 69 -11.52 -3.78 -5.67
C ARG A 69 -12.76 -4.26 -6.43
N LYS A 70 -13.34 -3.43 -7.31
CA LYS A 70 -14.57 -3.77 -8.04
C LYS A 70 -14.26 -3.94 -9.53
N LYS A 71 -14.91 -4.92 -10.18
CA LYS A 71 -14.97 -4.92 -11.65
C LYS A 71 -15.61 -3.58 -12.07
N PRO A 72 -15.05 -2.82 -13.03
CA PRO A 72 -15.75 -1.68 -13.60
C PRO A 72 -17.08 -2.22 -14.12
N VAL A 73 -18.19 -1.68 -13.61
CA VAL A 73 -19.48 -1.93 -14.23
C VAL A 73 -19.33 -1.36 -15.64
N LYS A 74 -19.39 -2.21 -16.66
CA LYS A 74 -19.47 -1.73 -18.05
C LYS A 74 -20.71 -0.84 -18.10
N ALA A 75 -20.49 0.47 -18.21
CA ALA A 75 -21.54 1.41 -18.59
C ALA A 75 -21.92 1.18 -20.05
#